data_AF-A0A0F3GZK0-F1
#
_entry.id   AF-A0A0F3GZK0-F1
#
_cell.length_a   1.000
_cell.length_b   1.000
_cell.length_c   1.000
_cell.angle_alpha   90.00
_cell.angle_beta   90.00
_cell.angle_gamma   90.00
#
_symmetry.space_group_name_H-M   'P 1'
#
loop_
_entity.id
_entity.type
_entity.pdbx_description
1 polymer ?
#
loop_
_entity_poly.entity_id
_entity_poly.type
_entity_poly.pdbx_seq_one_letter_code
_entity_poly.pdbx_strand_id
1 'polypeptide(L)'
;MHMEALLKSCAGLDVHKKVVVCTVLKECEDGKLVKDTREYATFRHNLKKLASWLKKEEVETAVMESTGIYWRTVYDVLEEEELKVIVVNAQHVKKVPGRKTDVSDSQWLAELSRCGLLRASFIPPRDMRQLRLLTRYRRKLSEILAGEKNRLQKVLEDGGVRLSSVVSDIDGVSAGRMIDALIEGIEPLDKIAELALGRLRKKQSELRLSLDGQLSDRHRLLLKTIKGHVEWLHITIADIDDQVVAAMKPYLTEWKLLQTIPGVNEISAAMLLTEIGNRHECIWQAVTEYAHGQEYALAITKVQEK
;
A
#
# COMPACT_ATOMS: atom_id res chain seq x y z
N MET A 1 -2.91 -40.23 10.42
CA MET A 1 -3.63 -39.53 9.34
C MET A 1 -2.76 -39.67 8.09
N HIS A 2 -3.09 -40.60 7.20
CA HIS A 2 -2.36 -40.74 5.94
C HIS A 2 -2.74 -39.56 5.05
N MET A 3 -1.79 -38.65 4.81
CA MET A 3 -1.99 -37.55 3.86
C MET A 3 -1.79 -38.11 2.46
N GLU A 4 -2.83 -38.03 1.63
CA GLU A 4 -2.77 -38.44 0.23
C GLU A 4 -2.03 -37.38 -0.59
N ALA A 5 -1.07 -37.81 -1.41
CA ALA A 5 -0.25 -36.90 -2.20
C ALA A 5 -1.00 -36.46 -3.47
N LEU A 6 -1.08 -35.14 -3.68
CA LEU A 6 -1.75 -34.52 -4.82
C LEU A 6 -0.77 -34.10 -5.94
N LEU A 7 0.48 -33.81 -5.61
CA LEU A 7 1.51 -33.39 -6.56
C LEU A 7 2.67 -34.40 -6.58
N LYS A 8 3.14 -34.76 -7.77
CA LYS A 8 4.30 -35.65 -7.95
C LYS A 8 5.62 -34.89 -7.81
N SER A 9 5.66 -33.62 -8.22
CA SER A 9 6.83 -32.74 -8.05
C SER A 9 6.41 -31.37 -7.53
N CYS A 10 6.92 -30.97 -6.37
CA CYS A 10 6.63 -29.67 -5.78
C CYS A 10 7.86 -29.07 -5.08
N ALA A 11 7.86 -27.76 -4.86
CA ALA A 11 8.94 -27.08 -4.17
C ALA A 11 8.42 -26.17 -3.06
N GLY A 12 9.15 -26.13 -1.94
CA GLY A 12 8.95 -25.14 -0.88
C GLY A 12 10.16 -24.23 -0.79
N LEU A 13 9.91 -22.93 -0.72
CA LEU A 13 10.91 -21.86 -0.74
C LEU A 13 10.79 -21.05 0.55
N ASP A 14 11.86 -21.07 1.33
CA ASP A 14 12.03 -20.17 2.47
C ASP A 14 12.90 -18.99 2.04
N VAL A 15 12.30 -17.79 2.06
CA VAL A 15 12.86 -16.59 1.44
C VAL A 15 13.36 -15.62 2.50
N HIS A 16 14.68 -15.48 2.59
CA HIS A 16 15.36 -14.50 3.42
C HIS A 16 15.88 -13.33 2.59
N LYS A 17 16.43 -12.31 3.25
CA LYS A 17 16.98 -11.11 2.58
C LYS A 17 18.05 -11.45 1.53
N LYS A 18 18.96 -12.37 1.85
CA LYS A 18 20.15 -12.69 1.03
C LYS A 18 20.09 -14.05 0.36
N VAL A 19 19.29 -14.98 0.89
CA VAL A 19 19.27 -16.37 0.49
C VAL A 19 17.84 -16.86 0.36
N VAL A 20 17.60 -17.70 -0.64
CA VAL A 20 16.40 -18.53 -0.78
C VAL A 20 16.84 -19.97 -0.56
N VAL A 21 16.30 -20.62 0.47
CA VAL A 21 16.45 -22.06 0.68
C VAL A 21 15.28 -22.73 -0.02
N CYS A 22 15.55 -23.58 -0.99
CA CYS A 22 14.53 -24.23 -1.79
C CYS A 22 14.66 -25.75 -1.66
N THR A 23 13.58 -26.42 -1.27
CA THR A 23 13.49 -27.87 -1.20
C THR A 23 12.51 -28.37 -2.26
N VAL A 24 12.99 -29.24 -3.16
CA VAL A 24 12.15 -29.98 -4.11
C VAL A 24 11.83 -31.35 -3.52
N LEU A 25 10.56 -31.72 -3.57
CA LEU A 25 10.07 -33.07 -3.32
C LEU A 25 9.54 -33.65 -4.63
N LYS A 26 10.18 -34.71 -5.13
CA LYS A 26 9.83 -35.39 -6.37
C LYS A 26 9.62 -36.87 -6.14
N GLU A 27 8.50 -37.39 -6.59
CA GLU A 27 8.21 -38.82 -6.63
C GLU A 27 8.78 -39.44 -7.90
N CYS A 28 9.64 -40.43 -7.73
CA CYS A 28 10.21 -41.22 -8.82
C CYS A 28 9.22 -42.27 -9.34
N GLU A 29 9.51 -42.86 -10.50
CA GLU A 29 8.65 -43.88 -11.13
C GLU A 29 8.44 -45.13 -10.27
N ASP A 30 9.38 -45.42 -9.37
CA ASP A 30 9.31 -46.50 -8.37
C ASP A 30 8.48 -46.14 -7.13
N GLY A 31 7.84 -44.96 -7.12
CA GLY A 31 7.05 -44.43 -5.99
C GLY A 31 7.91 -43.88 -4.85
N LYS A 32 9.23 -43.86 -4.98
CA LYS A 32 10.12 -43.33 -3.95
C LYS A 32 10.13 -41.80 -3.99
N LEU A 33 9.98 -41.19 -2.82
CA LEU A 33 10.10 -39.74 -2.67
C LEU A 33 11.56 -39.34 -2.51
N VAL A 34 12.05 -38.50 -3.43
CA VAL A 34 13.37 -37.87 -3.37
C VAL A 34 13.22 -36.43 -2.92
N LYS A 35 14.17 -36.00 -2.09
CA LYS A 35 14.28 -34.65 -1.55
C LYS A 35 15.63 -34.06 -1.94
N ASP A 36 15.62 -32.90 -2.61
CA ASP A 36 16.84 -32.11 -2.90
C ASP A 36 16.66 -30.68 -2.40
N THR A 37 17.57 -30.22 -1.54
CA THR A 37 17.55 -28.87 -0.96
C THR A 37 18.76 -28.10 -1.45
N ARG A 38 18.53 -26.89 -1.98
CA ARG A 38 19.57 -26.00 -2.48
C ARG A 38 19.35 -24.57 -2.01
N GLU A 39 20.45 -23.85 -1.91
CA GLU A 39 20.45 -22.43 -1.59
C GLU A 39 20.82 -21.58 -2.81
N TYR A 40 20.10 -20.48 -2.98
CA TYR A 40 20.39 -19.48 -4.00
C TYR A 40 20.45 -18.10 -3.38
N ALA A 41 21.37 -17.26 -3.82
CA ALA A 41 21.33 -15.84 -3.47
C ALA A 41 20.07 -15.18 -4.07
N THR A 42 19.60 -14.10 -3.45
CA THR A 42 18.39 -13.36 -3.89
C THR A 42 18.61 -12.43 -5.08
N PHE A 43 19.80 -12.42 -5.68
CA PHE A 43 20.05 -11.67 -6.90
C PHE A 43 19.27 -12.26 -8.07
N ARG A 44 18.74 -11.41 -8.96
CA ARG A 44 17.92 -11.84 -10.11
C ARG A 44 18.59 -12.92 -10.97
N HIS A 45 19.92 -12.84 -11.18
CA HIS A 45 20.69 -13.87 -11.88
C HIS A 45 20.60 -15.25 -11.20
N ASN A 46 20.76 -15.29 -9.87
CA ASN A 46 20.67 -16.51 -9.10
C ASN A 46 19.23 -17.04 -9.03
N LEU A 47 18.23 -16.16 -8.97
CA LEU A 47 16.82 -16.55 -9.03
C LEU A 47 16.43 -17.18 -10.38
N LYS A 48 17.03 -16.74 -11.50
CA LYS A 48 16.88 -17.41 -12.80
C LYS A 48 17.48 -18.81 -12.82
N LYS A 49 18.62 -19.01 -12.14
CA LYS A 49 19.21 -20.36 -11.96
C LYS A 49 18.30 -21.25 -11.12
N LEU A 50 17.72 -20.71 -10.04
CA LEU A 50 16.69 -21.39 -9.26
C LEU A 50 15.50 -21.79 -10.16
N ALA A 51 14.97 -20.87 -10.96
CA ALA A 51 13.87 -21.16 -11.88
C ALA A 51 14.22 -22.26 -12.90
N SER A 52 15.41 -22.20 -13.49
CA SER A 52 15.90 -23.21 -14.44
C SER A 52 16.02 -24.59 -13.78
N TRP A 53 16.47 -24.64 -12.53
CA TRP A 53 16.51 -25.88 -11.76
C TRP A 53 15.10 -26.42 -11.47
N LEU A 54 14.17 -25.58 -11.02
CA LEU A 54 12.77 -25.98 -10.78
C LEU A 54 12.10 -26.54 -12.06
N LYS A 55 12.36 -25.93 -13.22
CA LYS A 55 11.91 -26.44 -14.52
C LYS A 55 12.50 -27.81 -14.84
N LYS A 56 13.81 -27.99 -14.63
CA LYS A 56 14.49 -29.27 -14.85
C LYS A 56 13.94 -30.39 -13.95
N GLU A 57 13.58 -30.07 -12.72
CA GLU A 57 12.96 -31.02 -11.80
C GLU A 57 11.45 -31.21 -12.09
N GLU A 58 10.90 -30.54 -13.11
CA GLU A 58 9.49 -30.60 -13.52
C GLU A 58 8.55 -30.26 -12.36
N VAL A 59 8.92 -29.25 -11.57
CA VAL A 59 8.13 -28.80 -10.42
C VAL A 59 6.78 -28.28 -10.89
N GLU A 60 5.71 -28.95 -10.46
CA GLU A 60 4.33 -28.60 -10.81
C GLU A 60 3.85 -27.35 -10.07
N THR A 61 4.35 -27.13 -8.84
CA THR A 61 4.02 -25.96 -8.03
C THR A 61 5.15 -25.65 -7.06
N ALA A 62 5.59 -24.40 -7.06
CA ALA A 62 6.50 -23.84 -6.07
C ALA A 62 5.72 -23.01 -5.04
N VAL A 63 6.06 -23.13 -3.77
CA VAL A 63 5.37 -22.47 -2.65
C VAL A 63 6.34 -21.62 -1.86
N MET A 64 5.95 -20.40 -1.49
CA MET A 64 6.73 -19.54 -0.59
C MET A 64 5.86 -18.83 0.45
N GLU A 65 6.44 -18.53 1.61
CA GLU A 65 5.78 -17.74 2.66
C GLU A 65 5.85 -16.22 2.36
N SER A 66 4.77 -15.50 2.66
CA SER A 66 4.62 -14.05 2.44
C SER A 66 5.13 -13.17 3.58
N THR A 67 6.35 -13.39 4.09
CA THR A 67 6.91 -12.52 5.15
C THR A 67 7.76 -11.38 4.56
N GLY A 68 7.37 -10.14 4.85
CA GLY A 68 8.09 -8.95 4.40
C GLY A 68 8.00 -8.70 2.88
N ILE A 69 9.03 -8.05 2.32
CA ILE A 69 9.05 -7.62 0.90
C ILE A 69 9.80 -8.62 -0.02
N TYR A 70 10.67 -9.46 0.55
CA TYR A 70 11.67 -10.22 -0.23
C TYR A 70 11.07 -11.27 -1.15
N TRP A 71 9.95 -11.87 -0.76
CA TRP A 71 9.23 -12.86 -1.58
C TRP A 71 8.80 -12.31 -2.94
N ARG A 72 8.55 -10.99 -3.07
CA ARG A 72 8.06 -10.40 -4.32
C ARG A 72 9.03 -10.60 -5.48
N THR A 73 10.32 -10.37 -5.25
CA THR A 73 11.34 -10.53 -6.29
C THR A 73 11.49 -11.99 -6.71
N VAL A 74 11.38 -12.92 -5.76
CA VAL A 74 11.39 -14.36 -6.06
C VAL A 74 10.17 -14.72 -6.88
N TYR A 75 8.98 -14.30 -6.45
CA TYR A 75 7.72 -14.52 -7.15
C TYR A 75 7.75 -13.97 -8.58
N ASP A 76 8.15 -12.70 -8.77
CA ASP A 76 8.16 -12.06 -10.08
C ASP A 76 9.11 -12.78 -11.06
N VAL A 77 10.29 -13.24 -10.60
CA VAL A 77 11.22 -13.98 -11.47
C VAL A 77 10.67 -15.36 -11.84
N LEU A 78 10.06 -16.07 -10.90
CA LEU A 78 9.47 -17.37 -11.18
C LEU A 78 8.21 -17.26 -12.07
N GLU A 79 7.41 -16.22 -11.89
CA GLU A 79 6.25 -15.89 -12.75
C GLU A 79 6.72 -15.55 -14.17
N GLU A 80 7.78 -14.76 -14.34
CA GLU A 80 8.42 -14.46 -15.65
C GLU A 80 8.94 -15.72 -16.36
N GLU A 81 9.30 -16.73 -15.59
CA GLU A 81 9.75 -18.02 -16.09
C GLU A 81 8.59 -19.02 -16.25
N GLU A 82 7.34 -18.57 -16.18
CA GLU A 82 6.13 -19.40 -16.40
C GLU A 82 5.99 -20.57 -15.40
N LEU A 83 6.62 -20.47 -14.23
CA LEU A 83 6.43 -21.45 -13.16
C LEU A 83 5.14 -21.13 -12.39
N LYS A 84 4.40 -22.19 -12.03
CA LYS A 84 3.26 -22.06 -11.13
C LYS A 84 3.75 -21.82 -9.71
N VAL A 85 3.52 -20.62 -9.20
CA VAL A 85 3.94 -20.21 -7.85
C VAL A 85 2.73 -19.88 -6.99
N ILE A 86 2.72 -20.42 -5.77
CA ILE A 86 1.74 -20.10 -4.76
C ILE A 86 2.44 -19.40 -3.59
N VAL A 87 1.89 -18.26 -3.19
CA VAL A 87 2.31 -17.55 -1.99
C VAL A 87 1.32 -17.89 -0.88
N VAL A 88 1.81 -18.17 0.33
CA VAL A 88 0.96 -18.53 1.47
C VAL A 88 1.17 -17.59 2.65
N ASN A 89 0.11 -17.47 3.47
CA ASN A 89 0.18 -16.73 4.72
C ASN A 89 0.89 -17.56 5.80
N ALA A 90 1.94 -16.98 6.38
CA ALA A 90 2.71 -17.50 7.51
C ALA A 90 1.87 -18.06 8.66
N GLN A 91 0.82 -17.34 9.03
CA GLN A 91 -0.04 -17.71 10.15
C GLN A 91 -0.85 -18.97 9.85
N HIS A 92 -1.20 -19.18 8.58
CA HIS A 92 -1.91 -20.39 8.17
C HIS A 92 -0.98 -21.60 8.20
N VAL A 93 0.24 -21.46 7.68
CA VAL A 93 1.26 -22.52 7.70
C VAL A 93 1.57 -22.98 9.13
N LYS A 94 1.68 -22.04 10.08
CA LYS A 94 1.96 -22.35 11.49
C LYS A 94 0.82 -23.08 12.21
N LYS A 95 -0.42 -22.95 11.72
CA LYS A 95 -1.60 -23.61 12.32
C LYS A 95 -1.80 -25.04 11.83
N VAL A 96 -1.04 -25.50 10.83
CA VAL A 96 -1.13 -26.88 10.35
C VAL A 96 -0.45 -27.82 11.37
N PRO A 97 -1.19 -28.77 11.98
CA PRO A 97 -0.64 -29.67 12.98
C PRO A 97 0.32 -30.70 12.33
N GLY A 98 1.24 -31.25 13.14
CA GLY A 98 2.13 -32.32 12.71
C GLY A 98 3.50 -31.88 12.18
N ARG A 99 3.87 -30.59 12.32
CA ARG A 99 5.22 -30.12 12.02
C ARG A 99 6.23 -30.83 12.93
N LYS A 100 7.22 -31.46 12.32
CA LYS A 100 8.40 -31.99 13.04
C LYS A 100 9.37 -30.84 13.33
N THR A 101 9.91 -30.80 14.54
CA THR A 101 10.77 -29.70 15.03
C THR A 101 12.11 -29.58 14.30
N ASP A 102 12.56 -30.65 13.66
CA ASP A 102 13.84 -30.76 12.95
C ASP A 102 13.75 -30.47 11.44
N VAL A 103 12.55 -30.20 10.92
CA VAL A 103 12.35 -29.95 9.49
C VAL A 103 12.51 -28.46 9.17
N SER A 104 13.38 -28.16 8.20
CA SER A 104 13.57 -26.81 7.65
C SER A 104 12.26 -26.25 7.08
N ASP A 105 12.05 -24.93 7.15
CA ASP A 105 10.83 -24.27 6.67
C ASP A 105 10.53 -24.58 5.19
N SER A 106 11.57 -24.59 4.32
CA SER A 106 11.43 -24.92 2.90
C SER A 106 10.90 -26.34 2.66
N GLN A 107 11.41 -27.32 3.42
CA GLN A 107 10.92 -28.69 3.34
C GLN A 107 9.48 -28.81 3.85
N TRP A 108 9.16 -28.15 4.97
CA TRP A 108 7.81 -28.18 5.51
C TRP A 108 6.79 -27.59 4.53
N LEU A 109 7.12 -26.49 3.86
CA LEU A 109 6.30 -25.92 2.80
C LEU A 109 6.09 -26.89 1.62
N ALA A 110 7.13 -27.60 1.21
CA ALA A 110 7.03 -28.59 0.13
C ALA A 110 6.11 -29.76 0.53
N GLU A 111 6.24 -30.29 1.76
CA GLU A 111 5.39 -31.37 2.27
C GLU A 111 3.91 -30.97 2.33
N LEU A 112 3.63 -29.77 2.83
CA LEU A 112 2.27 -29.22 2.87
C LEU A 112 1.69 -28.98 1.47
N SER A 113 2.52 -28.48 0.55
CA SER A 113 2.12 -28.28 -0.85
C SER A 113 1.76 -29.61 -1.51
N ARG A 114 2.58 -30.64 -1.31
CA ARG A 114 2.36 -31.98 -1.88
C ARG A 114 1.00 -32.55 -1.46
N CYS A 115 0.55 -32.27 -0.24
CA CYS A 115 -0.70 -32.76 0.30
C CYS A 115 -1.89 -31.79 0.08
N GLY A 116 -1.68 -30.66 -0.61
CA GLY A 116 -2.71 -29.64 -0.85
C GLY A 116 -3.27 -28.98 0.41
N LEU A 117 -2.51 -28.98 1.52
CA LEU A 117 -2.92 -28.39 2.79
C LEU A 117 -2.75 -26.87 2.84
N LEU A 118 -2.28 -26.28 1.75
CA LEU A 118 -1.98 -24.86 1.67
C LEU A 118 -3.07 -24.10 0.94
N ARG A 119 -3.48 -22.99 1.56
CA ARG A 119 -4.35 -22.01 0.92
C ARG A 119 -3.49 -20.92 0.28
N ALA A 120 -3.62 -20.78 -1.03
CA ALA A 120 -3.00 -19.70 -1.79
C ALA A 120 -3.53 -18.33 -1.35
N SER A 121 -2.63 -17.40 -1.05
CA SER A 121 -2.94 -15.98 -0.98
C SER A 121 -3.15 -15.41 -2.37
N PHE A 122 -3.99 -14.38 -2.46
CA PHE A 122 -4.21 -13.71 -3.73
C PHE A 122 -3.01 -12.84 -4.11
N ILE A 123 -2.49 -13.08 -5.31
CA ILE A 123 -1.49 -12.22 -5.93
C ILE A 123 -2.13 -11.53 -7.14
N PRO A 124 -2.31 -10.19 -7.12
CA PRO A 124 -2.87 -9.48 -8.26
C PRO A 124 -1.97 -9.58 -9.49
N PRO A 125 -2.49 -9.29 -10.70
CA PRO A 125 -1.70 -9.15 -11.90
C PRO A 125 -0.52 -8.18 -11.72
N ARG A 126 0.57 -8.42 -12.45
CA ARG A 126 1.81 -7.63 -12.37
C ARG A 126 1.57 -6.12 -12.44
N ASP A 127 0.73 -5.68 -13.36
CA ASP A 127 0.37 -4.26 -13.53
C ASP A 127 -0.21 -3.66 -12.23
N MET A 128 -1.23 -4.30 -11.65
CA MET A 128 -1.81 -3.89 -10.36
C MET A 128 -0.77 -3.90 -9.22
N ARG A 129 0.17 -4.86 -9.20
CA ARG A 129 1.24 -4.89 -8.20
C ARG A 129 2.19 -3.70 -8.34
N GLN A 130 2.44 -3.23 -9.57
CA GLN A 130 3.24 -2.04 -9.86
C GLN A 130 2.46 -0.76 -9.51
N LEU A 131 1.17 -0.69 -9.84
CA LEU A 131 0.33 0.45 -9.46
C LEU A 131 0.20 0.62 -7.95
N ARG A 132 0.23 -0.48 -7.17
CA ARG A 132 0.32 -0.41 -5.70
C ARG A 132 1.56 0.34 -5.19
N LEU A 133 2.65 0.42 -5.96
CA LEU A 133 3.81 1.24 -5.57
C LEU A 133 3.41 2.71 -5.53
N LEU A 134 2.72 3.18 -6.57
CA LEU A 134 2.26 4.56 -6.68
C LEU A 134 1.18 4.88 -5.65
N THR A 135 0.13 4.05 -5.55
CA THR A 135 -1.02 4.34 -4.67
C THR A 135 -0.63 4.30 -3.19
N ARG A 136 0.27 3.40 -2.79
CA ARG A 136 0.78 3.35 -1.40
C ARG A 136 1.69 4.54 -1.09
N TYR A 137 2.53 4.97 -2.03
CA TYR A 137 3.37 6.14 -1.83
C TYR A 137 2.54 7.43 -1.77
N ARG A 138 1.56 7.58 -2.66
CA ARG A 138 0.57 8.67 -2.63
C ARG A 138 -0.19 8.75 -1.31
N ARG A 139 -0.64 7.61 -0.77
CA ARG A 139 -1.22 7.54 0.59
C ARG A 139 -0.24 8.07 1.63
N LYS A 140 1.04 7.67 1.55
CA LYS A 140 2.06 8.12 2.49
C LYS A 140 2.30 9.63 2.41
N LEU A 141 2.37 10.19 1.20
CA LEU A 141 2.48 11.64 1.01
C LEU A 141 1.27 12.38 1.57
N SER A 142 0.06 11.83 1.43
CA SER A 142 -1.15 12.41 2.00
C SER A 142 -1.11 12.45 3.54
N GLU A 143 -0.61 11.39 4.17
CA GLU A 143 -0.38 11.36 5.63
C GLU A 143 0.67 12.40 6.06
N ILE A 144 1.75 12.55 5.29
CA ILE A 144 2.81 13.54 5.56
C ILE A 144 2.24 14.95 5.41
N LEU A 145 1.47 15.22 4.37
CA LEU A 145 0.80 16.50 4.12
C LEU A 145 -0.10 16.88 5.30
N ALA A 146 -0.94 15.96 5.79
CA ALA A 146 -1.75 16.19 6.99
C ALA A 146 -0.87 16.53 8.21
N GLY A 147 0.25 15.82 8.37
CA GLY A 147 1.25 16.12 9.39
C GLY A 147 1.84 17.52 9.29
N GLU A 148 2.19 17.97 8.08
CA GLU A 148 2.74 19.31 7.84
C GLU A 148 1.72 20.42 8.06
N LYS A 149 0.45 20.24 7.65
CA LYS A 149 -0.63 21.17 7.97
C LYS A 149 -0.80 21.36 9.48
N ASN A 150 -0.75 20.25 10.23
CA ASN A 150 -0.81 20.29 11.69
C ASN A 150 0.40 21.00 12.30
N ARG A 151 1.60 20.84 11.71
CA ARG A 151 2.80 21.57 12.15
C ARG A 151 2.68 23.06 11.85
N LEU A 152 2.19 23.44 10.68
CA LEU A 152 1.95 24.83 10.29
C LEU A 152 1.05 25.52 11.32
N GLN A 153 -0.08 24.90 11.67
CA GLN A 153 -0.99 25.40 12.68
C GLN A 153 -0.30 25.58 14.05
N LYS A 154 0.46 24.58 14.51
CA LYS A 154 1.16 24.66 15.81
C LYS A 154 2.15 25.82 15.88
N VAL A 155 2.88 26.11 14.80
CA VAL A 155 3.84 27.22 14.77
C VAL A 155 3.12 28.57 14.78
N LEU A 156 1.98 28.69 14.10
CA LEU A 156 1.14 29.89 14.20
C LEU A 156 0.63 30.08 15.64
N GLU A 157 0.16 29.01 16.26
CA GLU A 157 -0.38 29.05 17.62
C GLU A 157 0.69 29.40 18.67
N ASP A 158 1.92 28.90 18.52
CA ASP A 158 3.07 29.25 19.35
C ASP A 158 3.40 30.75 19.27
N GLY A 159 3.27 31.33 18.07
CA GLY A 159 3.36 32.77 17.85
C GLY A 159 2.14 33.58 18.28
N GLY A 160 1.13 32.97 18.91
CA GLY A 160 -0.10 33.64 19.33
C GLY A 160 -1.14 33.87 18.23
N VAL A 161 -0.85 33.49 16.98
CA VAL A 161 -1.81 33.60 15.86
C VAL A 161 -2.84 32.47 15.98
N ARG A 162 -4.12 32.82 16.02
CA ARG A 162 -5.26 31.91 16.23
C ARG A 162 -6.09 31.70 14.95
N LEU A 163 -5.47 31.79 13.77
CA LEU A 163 -6.17 31.74 12.49
C LEU A 163 -7.07 30.50 12.33
N SER A 164 -6.64 29.35 12.86
CA SER A 164 -7.36 28.06 12.86
C SER A 164 -8.71 28.07 13.57
N SER A 165 -8.99 29.04 14.46
CA SER A 165 -10.31 29.16 15.09
C SER A 165 -11.35 29.80 14.17
N VAL A 166 -10.91 30.53 13.14
CA VAL A 166 -11.78 31.32 12.26
C VAL A 166 -11.96 30.66 10.89
N VAL A 167 -10.87 30.10 10.36
CA VAL A 167 -10.84 29.40 9.06
C VAL A 167 -11.13 27.91 9.23
N SER A 168 -11.86 27.32 8.28
CA SER A 168 -12.15 25.88 8.28
C SER A 168 -10.98 25.02 7.77
N ASP A 169 -10.09 25.61 6.98
CA ASP A 169 -8.90 24.95 6.43
C ASP A 169 -7.72 25.94 6.46
N ILE A 170 -6.69 25.58 7.23
CA ILE A 170 -5.48 26.39 7.40
C ILE A 170 -4.62 26.45 6.13
N ASP A 171 -4.83 25.49 5.23
CA ASP A 171 -4.16 25.39 3.94
C ASP A 171 -5.04 25.84 2.77
N GLY A 172 -6.22 26.42 3.07
CA GLY A 172 -7.09 27.00 2.05
C GLY A 172 -6.53 28.30 1.48
N VAL A 173 -6.99 28.71 0.29
CA VAL A 173 -6.48 29.88 -0.46
C VAL A 173 -6.39 31.16 0.39
N SER A 174 -7.44 31.51 1.14
CA SER A 174 -7.41 32.72 1.98
C SER A 174 -6.44 32.58 3.14
N ALA A 175 -6.43 31.44 3.85
CA ALA A 175 -5.51 31.20 4.95
C ALA A 175 -4.06 31.21 4.47
N GLY A 176 -3.76 30.54 3.36
CA GLY A 176 -2.44 30.52 2.74
C GLY A 176 -1.92 31.91 2.41
N ARG A 177 -2.75 32.79 1.81
CA ARG A 177 -2.38 34.18 1.51
C ARG A 177 -2.13 35.01 2.78
N MET A 178 -2.95 34.82 3.82
CA MET A 178 -2.74 35.51 5.10
C MET A 178 -1.45 35.05 5.77
N ILE A 179 -1.15 33.75 5.72
CA ILE A 179 0.09 33.18 6.24
C ILE A 179 1.30 33.72 5.48
N ASP A 180 1.23 33.90 4.15
CA ASP A 180 2.31 34.55 3.39
C ASP A 180 2.55 35.99 3.86
N ALA A 181 1.48 36.78 3.93
CA ALA A 181 1.59 38.17 4.38
C ALA A 181 2.12 38.26 5.82
N LEU A 182 1.72 37.31 6.69
CA LEU A 182 2.26 37.17 8.04
C LEU A 182 3.74 36.77 8.04
N ILE A 183 4.20 35.91 7.13
CA ILE A 183 5.62 35.54 6.99
C ILE A 183 6.44 36.75 6.51
N GLU A 184 5.92 37.49 5.53
CA GLU A 184 6.54 38.69 4.95
C GLU A 184 6.56 39.91 5.88
N GLY A 185 5.70 39.92 6.91
CA GLY A 185 5.66 40.99 7.91
C GLY A 185 4.87 42.21 7.44
N ILE A 186 3.82 41.97 6.64
CA ILE A 186 2.95 43.02 6.13
C ILE A 186 2.14 43.66 7.27
N GLU A 187 2.03 44.99 7.24
CA GLU A 187 1.24 45.79 8.18
C GLU A 187 0.38 46.83 7.43
N PRO A 188 -0.75 47.29 7.99
CA PRO A 188 -1.40 46.80 9.21
C PRO A 188 -2.14 45.47 9.01
N LEU A 189 -2.44 44.74 10.09
CA LEU A 189 -3.21 43.49 10.07
C LEU A 189 -4.56 43.58 9.33
N ASP A 190 -5.18 44.77 9.25
CA ASP A 190 -6.40 44.98 8.45
C ASP A 190 -6.20 44.60 6.98
N LYS A 191 -5.04 44.95 6.39
CA LYS A 191 -4.72 44.59 5.01
C LYS A 191 -4.59 43.09 4.83
N ILE A 192 -4.11 42.37 5.85
CA ILE A 192 -4.04 40.91 5.82
C ILE A 192 -5.44 40.31 5.90
N ALA A 193 -6.31 40.81 6.79
CA ALA A 193 -7.69 40.34 6.91
C ALA A 193 -8.51 40.58 5.62
N GLU A 194 -8.22 41.64 4.87
CA GLU A 194 -8.83 41.93 3.56
C GLU A 194 -8.55 40.87 2.48
N LEU A 195 -7.50 40.03 2.65
CA LEU A 195 -7.22 38.90 1.76
C LEU A 195 -8.26 37.76 1.85
N ALA A 196 -9.22 37.88 2.79
CA ALA A 196 -10.35 36.96 2.90
C ALA A 196 -11.20 36.94 1.62
N LEU A 197 -11.60 35.74 1.19
CA LEU A 197 -12.46 35.53 0.02
C LEU A 197 -13.79 34.89 0.43
N GLY A 198 -14.82 35.10 -0.39
CA GLY A 198 -16.13 34.47 -0.23
C GLY A 198 -16.75 34.72 1.14
N ARG A 199 -17.16 33.64 1.83
CA ARG A 199 -17.83 33.71 3.14
C ARG A 199 -16.94 34.26 4.25
N LEU A 200 -15.61 34.10 4.15
CA LEU A 200 -14.67 34.60 5.16
C LEU A 200 -14.62 36.13 5.22
N ARG A 201 -15.03 36.84 4.15
CA ARG A 201 -15.13 38.31 4.18
C ARG A 201 -16.07 38.82 5.27
N LYS A 202 -17.11 38.05 5.59
CA LYS A 202 -18.06 38.38 6.67
C LYS A 202 -17.43 38.29 8.06
N LYS A 203 -16.27 37.65 8.19
CA LYS A 203 -15.52 37.44 9.44
C LYS A 203 -14.27 38.32 9.55
N GLN A 204 -14.15 39.39 8.77
CA GLN A 204 -12.93 40.22 8.74
C GLN A 204 -12.51 40.75 10.11
N SER A 205 -13.46 41.18 10.96
CA SER A 205 -13.16 41.63 12.32
C SER A 205 -12.58 40.52 13.19
N GLU A 206 -13.15 39.31 13.12
CA GLU A 206 -12.67 38.12 13.83
C GLU A 206 -11.31 37.65 13.29
N LEU A 207 -11.09 37.73 11.98
CA LEU A 207 -9.81 37.44 11.35
C LEU A 207 -8.72 38.41 11.81
N ARG A 208 -9.00 39.71 11.85
CA ARG A 208 -8.05 40.69 12.39
C ARG A 208 -7.61 40.32 13.81
N LEU A 209 -8.55 39.96 14.68
CA LEU A 209 -8.25 39.52 16.05
C LEU A 209 -7.44 38.23 16.09
N SER A 210 -7.73 37.27 15.22
CA SER A 210 -7.01 35.99 15.19
C SER A 210 -5.60 36.10 14.59
N LEU A 211 -5.33 37.14 13.80
CA LEU A 211 -4.01 37.45 13.24
C LEU A 211 -3.11 38.21 14.21
N ASP A 212 -3.65 38.75 15.30
CA ASP A 212 -2.92 39.55 16.30
C ASP A 212 -2.04 38.67 17.20
N GLY A 213 -0.85 38.34 16.69
CA GLY A 213 0.17 37.53 17.36
C GLY A 213 1.58 38.05 17.10
N GLN A 214 2.56 37.52 17.85
CA GLN A 214 3.96 37.91 17.76
C GLN A 214 4.80 36.82 17.08
N LEU A 215 4.99 36.96 15.78
CA LEU A 215 5.85 36.08 14.99
C LEU A 215 7.30 36.57 14.98
N SER A 216 8.16 35.88 15.74
CA SER A 216 9.61 36.05 15.67
C SER A 216 10.18 35.63 14.29
N ASP A 217 11.41 36.03 13.99
CA ASP A 217 12.12 35.60 12.79
C ASP A 217 12.24 34.07 12.69
N ARG A 218 12.34 33.39 13.84
CA ARG A 218 12.38 31.92 13.91
C ARG A 218 11.02 31.30 13.54
N HIS A 219 9.92 31.88 13.99
CA HIS A 219 8.58 31.46 13.55
C HIS A 219 8.43 31.64 12.04
N ARG A 220 8.79 32.82 11.51
CA ARG A 220 8.69 33.13 10.08
C ARG A 220 9.51 32.17 9.22
N LEU A 221 10.75 31.88 9.61
CA LEU A 221 11.62 30.92 8.93
C LEU A 221 10.98 29.51 8.88
N LEU A 222 10.47 29.05 10.02
CA LEU A 222 9.88 27.72 10.12
C LEU A 222 8.56 27.61 9.34
N LEU A 223 7.68 28.62 9.44
CA LEU A 223 6.44 28.71 8.67
C LEU A 223 6.72 28.67 7.17
N LYS A 224 7.70 29.45 6.69
CA LYS A 224 8.12 29.44 5.29
C LYS A 224 8.61 28.05 4.83
N THR A 225 9.38 27.37 5.67
CA THR A 225 9.91 26.02 5.37
C THR A 225 8.79 24.98 5.29
N ILE A 226 7.89 24.97 6.29
CA ILE A 226 6.74 24.05 6.34
C ILE A 226 5.83 24.30 5.13
N LYS A 227 5.53 25.57 4.84
CA LYS A 227 4.66 25.93 3.72
C LYS A 227 5.24 25.47 2.37
N GLY A 228 6.53 25.68 2.14
CA GLY A 228 7.18 25.17 0.93
C GLY A 228 7.10 23.64 0.79
N HIS A 229 7.17 22.89 1.91
CA HIS A 229 6.98 21.45 1.89
C HIS A 229 5.52 21.06 1.61
N VAL A 230 4.54 21.77 2.18
CA VAL A 230 3.11 21.57 1.88
C VAL A 230 2.82 21.76 0.40
N GLU A 231 3.35 22.83 -0.21
CA GLU A 231 3.21 23.09 -1.65
C GLU A 231 3.83 21.97 -2.50
N TRP A 232 5.06 21.54 -2.15
CA TRP A 232 5.73 20.42 -2.82
C TRP A 232 4.92 19.11 -2.72
N LEU A 233 4.35 18.81 -1.55
CA LEU A 233 3.53 17.62 -1.33
C LEU A 233 2.27 17.64 -2.18
N HIS A 234 1.58 18.79 -2.29
CA HIS A 234 0.42 18.91 -3.17
C HIS A 234 0.75 18.63 -4.63
N ILE A 235 1.82 19.25 -5.14
CA ILE A 235 2.29 19.04 -6.52
C ILE A 235 2.61 17.56 -6.74
N THR A 236 3.40 16.97 -5.84
CA THR A 236 3.82 15.57 -5.97
C THR A 236 2.64 14.60 -5.89
N ILE A 237 1.65 14.87 -5.02
CA ILE A 237 0.42 14.06 -4.95
C ILE A 237 -0.37 14.16 -6.26
N ALA A 238 -0.52 15.37 -6.81
CA ALA A 238 -1.22 15.58 -8.09
C ALA A 238 -0.52 14.84 -9.25
N ASP A 239 0.81 14.92 -9.34
CA ASP A 239 1.59 14.21 -10.36
C ASP A 239 1.43 12.69 -10.29
N ILE A 240 1.29 12.14 -9.08
CA ILE A 240 1.01 10.69 -8.91
C ILE A 240 -0.45 10.38 -9.22
N ASP A 241 -1.39 11.25 -8.82
CA ASP A 241 -2.81 11.09 -9.11
C ASP A 241 -3.07 11.04 -10.62
N ASP A 242 -2.42 11.91 -11.40
CA ASP A 242 -2.49 11.90 -12.87
C ASP A 242 -1.99 10.58 -13.48
N GLN A 243 -0.86 10.06 -12.98
CA GLN A 243 -0.33 8.77 -13.42
C GLN A 243 -1.25 7.60 -13.08
N VAL A 244 -1.82 7.60 -11.87
CA VAL A 244 -2.76 6.57 -11.41
C VAL A 244 -4.03 6.61 -12.27
N VAL A 245 -4.59 7.78 -12.52
CA VAL A 245 -5.77 7.96 -13.38
C VAL A 245 -5.49 7.50 -14.80
N ALA A 246 -4.36 7.90 -15.38
CA ALA A 246 -3.97 7.48 -16.72
C ALA A 246 -3.85 5.95 -16.85
N ALA A 247 -3.39 5.28 -15.79
CA ALA A 247 -3.26 3.83 -15.74
C ALA A 247 -4.61 3.09 -15.61
N MET A 248 -5.72 3.77 -15.31
CA MET A 248 -7.05 3.13 -15.21
C MET A 248 -7.68 2.80 -16.56
N LYS A 249 -7.10 3.25 -17.70
CA LYS A 249 -7.63 3.00 -19.04
C LYS A 249 -7.96 1.52 -19.34
N PRO A 250 -7.14 0.53 -18.95
CA PRO A 250 -7.47 -0.89 -19.17
C PRO A 250 -8.56 -1.42 -18.23
N TYR A 251 -8.93 -0.66 -17.19
CA TYR A 251 -9.82 -1.08 -16.10
C TYR A 251 -11.04 -0.16 -15.96
N LEU A 252 -11.46 0.50 -17.04
CA LEU A 252 -12.51 1.53 -17.02
C LEU A 252 -13.82 1.01 -16.42
N THR A 253 -14.21 -0.23 -16.74
CA THR A 253 -15.47 -0.81 -16.28
C THR A 253 -15.48 -0.96 -14.75
N GLU A 254 -14.45 -1.61 -14.21
CA GLU A 254 -14.28 -1.83 -12.78
C GLU A 254 -14.12 -0.51 -12.03
N TRP A 255 -13.34 0.41 -12.60
CA TRP A 255 -13.06 1.71 -12.03
C TRP A 255 -14.31 2.59 -11.95
N LYS A 256 -15.14 2.62 -13.01
CA LYS A 256 -16.40 3.37 -13.02
C LYS A 256 -17.45 2.74 -12.11
N LEU A 257 -17.48 1.42 -12.00
CA LEU A 257 -18.36 0.73 -11.05
C LEU A 257 -18.04 1.10 -9.60
N LEU A 258 -16.77 1.17 -9.21
CA LEU A 258 -16.40 1.60 -7.85
C LEU A 258 -16.79 3.06 -7.56
N GLN A 259 -16.84 3.93 -8.57
CA GLN A 259 -17.27 5.32 -8.43
C GLN A 259 -18.78 5.48 -8.18
N THR A 260 -19.58 4.42 -8.37
CA THR A 260 -21.00 4.48 -8.01
C THR A 260 -21.23 4.42 -6.51
N ILE A 261 -20.19 4.11 -5.72
CA ILE A 261 -20.23 4.14 -4.26
C ILE A 261 -20.17 5.61 -3.79
N PRO A 262 -21.20 6.14 -3.12
CA PRO A 262 -21.19 7.48 -2.55
C PRO A 262 -19.95 7.74 -1.67
N GLY A 263 -19.27 8.86 -1.94
CA GLY A 263 -18.03 9.24 -1.27
C GLY A 263 -16.76 8.68 -1.93
N VAL A 264 -16.87 7.79 -2.92
CA VAL A 264 -15.73 7.27 -3.68
C VAL A 264 -15.56 8.08 -4.96
N ASN A 265 -14.56 8.96 -4.96
CA ASN A 265 -14.15 9.69 -6.16
C ASN A 265 -13.24 8.83 -7.05
N GLU A 266 -12.83 9.41 -8.18
CA GLU A 266 -11.98 8.75 -9.18
C GLU A 266 -10.67 8.19 -8.59
N ILE A 267 -9.96 8.97 -7.77
CA ILE A 267 -8.72 8.53 -7.14
C ILE A 267 -8.97 7.44 -6.10
N SER A 268 -9.97 7.60 -5.23
CA SER A 268 -10.33 6.60 -4.23
C SER A 268 -10.73 5.27 -4.88
N ALA A 269 -11.48 5.31 -5.99
CA ALA A 269 -11.83 4.13 -6.76
C ALA A 269 -10.59 3.44 -7.34
N ALA A 270 -9.65 4.19 -7.91
CA ALA A 270 -8.40 3.65 -8.43
C ALA A 270 -7.56 3.00 -7.32
N MET A 271 -7.43 3.66 -6.17
CA MET A 271 -6.73 3.12 -5.00
C MET A 271 -7.36 1.80 -4.52
N LEU A 272 -8.69 1.75 -4.39
CA LEU A 272 -9.40 0.53 -4.02
C LEU A 272 -9.13 -0.59 -5.03
N LEU A 273 -9.29 -0.31 -6.31
CA LEU A 273 -9.08 -1.28 -7.38
C LEU A 273 -7.66 -1.86 -7.36
N THR A 274 -6.64 -1.03 -7.14
CA THR A 274 -5.25 -1.51 -7.04
C THR A 274 -5.02 -2.41 -5.82
N GLU A 275 -5.72 -2.20 -4.71
CA GLU A 275 -5.57 -3.03 -3.51
C GLU A 275 -6.42 -4.31 -3.56
N ILE A 276 -7.61 -4.31 -4.17
CA ILE A 276 -8.44 -5.53 -4.26
C ILE A 276 -8.18 -6.35 -5.53
N GLY A 277 -7.59 -5.74 -6.56
CA GLY A 277 -7.41 -6.33 -7.90
C GLY A 277 -8.67 -6.26 -8.77
N ASN A 278 -8.56 -6.65 -10.03
CA ASN A 278 -9.64 -6.60 -11.02
C ASN A 278 -10.60 -7.81 -10.99
N ARG A 279 -10.66 -8.56 -9.89
CA ARG A 279 -11.55 -9.72 -9.82
C ARG A 279 -12.98 -9.26 -9.62
N HIS A 280 -13.84 -9.61 -10.57
CA HIS A 280 -15.24 -9.25 -10.60
C HIS A 280 -15.95 -9.54 -9.26
N GLU A 281 -15.71 -10.71 -8.66
CA GLU A 281 -16.27 -11.08 -7.34
C GLU A 281 -15.88 -10.10 -6.23
N CYS A 282 -14.63 -9.62 -6.19
CA CYS A 282 -14.17 -8.68 -5.17
C CYS A 282 -14.81 -7.29 -5.34
N ILE A 283 -15.01 -6.88 -6.59
CA ILE A 283 -15.61 -5.58 -6.92
C ILE A 283 -17.11 -5.60 -6.63
N TRP A 284 -17.81 -6.66 -7.02
CA TRP A 284 -19.22 -6.86 -6.67
C TRP A 284 -19.43 -7.00 -5.18
N GLN A 285 -18.53 -7.68 -4.46
CA GLN A 285 -18.59 -7.75 -3.01
C GLN A 285 -18.44 -6.36 -2.38
N ALA A 286 -17.51 -5.52 -2.84
CA ALA A 286 -17.35 -4.16 -2.32
C ALA A 286 -18.58 -3.26 -2.58
N VAL A 287 -19.17 -3.34 -3.77
CA VAL A 287 -20.37 -2.59 -4.14
C VAL A 287 -21.60 -3.11 -3.38
N THR A 288 -21.74 -4.43 -3.25
CA THR A 288 -22.86 -5.02 -2.51
C THR A 288 -22.72 -4.80 -1.01
N GLU A 289 -21.53 -4.93 -0.41
CA GLU A 289 -21.30 -4.60 1.00
C GLU A 289 -21.61 -3.13 1.31
N TYR A 290 -21.38 -2.20 0.37
CA TYR A 290 -21.87 -0.83 0.52
C TYR A 290 -23.40 -0.73 0.43
N ALA A 291 -24.02 -1.36 -0.56
CA ALA A 291 -25.47 -1.37 -0.73
C ALA A 291 -26.21 -2.01 0.47
N HIS A 292 -25.61 -3.03 1.09
CA HIS A 292 -26.09 -3.69 2.31
C HIS A 292 -25.56 -2.99 3.59
N GLY A 293 -24.57 -2.10 3.45
CA GLY A 293 -23.89 -1.35 4.52
C GLY A 293 -24.69 -0.18 5.08
N GLN A 294 -25.93 0.04 4.60
CA GLN A 294 -26.95 0.71 5.39
C GLN A 294 -27.37 -0.12 6.63
N GLU A 295 -26.88 -1.36 6.78
CA GLU A 295 -27.00 -2.13 8.04
C GLU A 295 -25.68 -2.57 8.71
N TYR A 296 -24.53 -2.71 8.04
CA TYR A 296 -23.29 -3.13 8.76
C TYR A 296 -21.98 -2.56 8.20
N ALA A 297 -21.38 -1.62 8.93
CA ALA A 297 -20.03 -1.12 8.71
C ALA A 297 -18.98 -2.06 9.35
N LEU A 298 -18.35 -2.97 8.59
CA LEU A 298 -17.16 -3.73 9.06
C LEU A 298 -16.40 -4.53 7.96
N ALA A 299 -16.24 -3.99 6.75
CA ALA A 299 -15.54 -4.70 5.67
C ALA A 299 -14.07 -4.29 5.41
N ILE A 300 -13.60 -3.18 5.96
CA ILE A 300 -12.21 -2.72 5.71
C ILE A 300 -11.17 -3.51 6.53
N THR A 301 -11.59 -4.29 7.52
CA THR A 301 -10.68 -5.12 8.35
C THR A 301 -10.37 -6.49 7.75
N LYS A 302 -11.09 -6.96 6.71
CA LYS A 302 -10.93 -8.35 6.19
C LYS A 302 -10.04 -8.50 4.95
N VAL A 303 -9.54 -7.41 4.37
CA VAL A 303 -8.58 -7.47 3.23
C VAL A 303 -7.12 -7.59 3.70
N GLN A 304 -6.84 -7.41 5.00
CA GLN A 304 -5.52 -7.69 5.58
C GLN A 304 -5.33 -9.14 6.07
N GLU A 305 -6.35 -10.01 5.98
CA GLU A 305 -6.31 -11.38 6.51
C GLU A 305 -6.60 -12.50 5.48
N LYS A 306 -6.48 -12.25 4.17
CA LYS A 306 -6.54 -13.29 3.12
C LYS A 306 -5.32 -13.23 2.21
#